data_AF-A0A7X9RE40-F1
#
_entry.id   AF-A0A7X9RE40-F1
#
_cell.length_a   1.000
_cell.length_b   1.000
_cell.length_c   1.000
_cell.angle_alpha   90.00
_cell.angle_beta   90.00
_cell.angle_gamma   90.00
#
_symmetry.space_group_name_H-M   'P 1'
#
loop_
_entity.id
_entity.type
_entity.pdbx_description
1 polymer ?
#
loop_
_entity_poly.entity_id
_entity_poly.type
_entity_poly.pdbx_seq_one_letter_code
_entity_poly.pdbx_strand_id
1 'polypeptide(L)'
;MMAKQLKSKKKRRQTFNQIRQAKAEQQYEYLVERHIVKPSNKYFSTLNHFSHLANNVYNQGLYRVRQKLFAGEWMSYEKLDKSMKKSNEQRDCMLYSSMHSVHLAQQVLKLVAQNMTSWKKARKAYLKAPGKFTGRPKLPKYHQKGGLTSFVVDNQTAKLR
;
A
#
# COMPACT_ATOMS: atom_id res chain seq x y z
N MET A 1 22.71 -35.03 60.01
CA MET A 1 22.15 -33.77 59.47
C MET A 1 22.73 -33.52 58.09
N MET A 2 21.89 -33.15 57.10
CA MET A 2 22.16 -32.20 56.00
C MET A 2 21.18 -32.48 54.84
N ALA A 3 20.02 -31.81 54.84
CA ALA A 3 19.11 -31.79 53.70
C ALA A 3 19.60 -30.72 52.70
N LYS A 4 19.93 -31.12 51.47
CA LYS A 4 20.31 -30.19 50.38
C LYS A 4 19.09 -29.35 49.99
N GLN A 5 19.15 -28.04 50.21
CA GLN A 5 18.15 -27.09 49.69
C GLN A 5 18.21 -27.01 48.15
N LEU A 6 17.14 -27.43 47.49
CA LEU A 6 16.93 -27.17 46.06
C LEU A 6 16.59 -25.69 45.86
N LYS A 7 17.57 -24.88 45.41
CA LYS A 7 17.33 -23.48 45.04
C LYS A 7 16.52 -23.43 43.74
N SER A 8 15.31 -22.90 43.81
CA SER A 8 14.47 -22.61 42.65
C SER A 8 15.14 -21.57 41.75
N LYS A 9 15.44 -21.93 40.49
CA LYS A 9 15.94 -21.00 39.47
C LYS A 9 14.80 -20.09 39.03
N LYS A 10 14.62 -18.95 39.70
CA LYS A 10 13.65 -17.92 39.31
C LYS A 10 14.01 -17.43 37.89
N LYS A 11 13.17 -17.74 36.90
CA LYS A 11 13.37 -17.33 35.50
C LYS A 11 13.35 -15.80 35.45
N ARG A 12 14.52 -15.17 35.22
CA ARG A 12 14.65 -13.71 35.13
C ARG A 12 13.76 -13.23 33.97
N ARG A 13 12.75 -12.42 34.26
CA ARG A 13 11.91 -11.79 33.22
C ARG A 13 12.81 -10.84 32.43
N GLN A 14 13.01 -11.14 31.16
CA GLN A 14 13.71 -10.23 30.25
C GLN A 14 12.91 -8.94 30.12
N THR A 15 13.60 -7.80 30.12
CA THR A 15 12.93 -6.52 29.94
C THR A 15 12.44 -6.38 28.51
N PHE A 16 11.40 -5.57 28.28
CA PHE A 16 10.87 -5.33 26.94
C PHE A 16 11.96 -4.85 25.96
N ASN A 17 12.91 -4.04 26.45
CA ASN A 17 14.04 -3.57 25.66
C ASN A 17 15.00 -4.70 25.29
N GLN A 18 15.26 -5.66 26.19
CA GLN A 18 16.09 -6.84 25.89
C GLN A 18 15.42 -7.78 24.89
N ILE A 19 14.10 -8.00 25.01
CA ILE A 19 13.33 -8.80 24.04
C ILE A 19 13.34 -8.12 22.67
N ARG A 20 13.21 -6.78 22.64
CA ARG A 20 13.24 -5.99 21.41
C ARG A 20 14.62 -5.95 20.77
N GLN A 21 15.69 -5.81 21.55
CA GLN A 21 17.07 -5.87 21.06
C GLN A 21 17.40 -7.26 20.50
N ALA A 22 17.09 -8.33 21.23
CA ALA A 22 17.31 -9.69 20.75
C ALA A 22 16.53 -9.99 19.46
N LYS A 23 15.28 -9.51 19.34
CA LYS A 23 14.51 -9.61 18.08
C LYS A 23 15.06 -8.77 16.94
N ALA A 24 15.68 -7.63 17.23
CA ALA A 24 16.32 -6.76 16.24
C ALA A 24 17.68 -7.34 15.79
N GLU A 25 18.41 -8.02 16.67
CA GLU A 25 19.64 -8.75 16.34
C GLU A 25 19.35 -10.01 15.52
N GLN A 26 18.20 -10.64 15.73
CA GLN A 26 17.71 -11.77 14.93
C GLN A 26 17.12 -11.35 13.57
N GLN A 27 17.12 -10.04 13.27
CA GLN A 27 16.51 -9.48 12.08
C GLN A 27 17.33 -9.86 10.83
N TYR A 28 16.66 -10.55 9.90
CA TYR A 28 17.20 -11.19 8.69
C TYR A 28 18.32 -10.43 7.98
N GLU A 29 19.30 -11.17 7.44
CA GLU A 29 20.42 -10.69 6.61
C GLU A 29 19.96 -9.81 5.42
N TYR A 30 18.68 -9.94 5.02
CA TYR A 30 18.04 -9.15 3.98
C TYR A 30 16.68 -8.62 4.46
N LEU A 31 16.46 -7.31 4.27
CA LEU A 31 15.21 -6.61 4.64
C LEU A 31 14.07 -6.81 3.63
N VAL A 32 14.38 -7.35 2.44
CA VAL A 32 13.44 -7.55 1.33
C VAL A 32 13.82 -8.81 0.56
N GLU A 33 12.83 -9.60 0.16
CA GLU A 33 12.99 -10.76 -0.73
C GLU A 33 12.22 -10.53 -2.04
N ARG A 34 12.76 -11.00 -3.18
CA ARG A 34 12.11 -10.89 -4.49
C ARG A 34 11.86 -12.26 -5.10
N HIS A 35 10.59 -12.57 -5.34
CA HIS A 35 10.14 -13.77 -6.03
C HIS A 35 9.63 -13.45 -7.44
N ILE A 36 10.07 -14.21 -8.45
CA ILE A 36 9.55 -14.11 -9.83
C ILE A 36 8.58 -15.27 -10.06
N VAL A 37 7.28 -14.95 -10.16
CA VAL A 37 6.23 -15.95 -10.38
C VAL A 37 6.01 -16.12 -11.89
N LYS A 38 6.30 -17.31 -12.41
CA LYS A 38 6.07 -17.67 -13.82
C LYS A 38 4.60 -18.00 -14.10
N PRO A 39 4.11 -17.88 -15.35
CA PRO A 39 2.75 -18.26 -15.74
C PRO A 39 2.33 -19.70 -15.39
N SER A 40 3.30 -20.62 -15.34
CA SER A 40 3.08 -22.02 -14.94
C SER A 40 2.77 -22.22 -13.46
N ASN A 41 2.98 -21.20 -12.61
CA ASN A 41 2.72 -21.29 -11.19
C ASN A 41 1.20 -21.21 -10.92
N LYS A 42 0.68 -22.09 -10.06
CA LYS A 42 -0.74 -22.12 -9.66
C LYS A 42 -1.29 -20.77 -9.15
N TYR A 43 -0.45 -19.92 -8.56
CA TYR A 43 -0.86 -18.61 -8.02
C TYR A 43 -0.84 -17.48 -9.06
N PHE A 44 -0.26 -17.71 -10.25
CA PHE A 44 -0.11 -16.67 -11.26
C PHE A 44 -1.45 -16.07 -11.68
N SER A 45 -2.44 -16.93 -11.96
CA SER A 45 -3.78 -16.48 -12.37
C SER A 45 -4.43 -15.58 -11.31
N THR A 46 -4.31 -15.94 -10.03
CA THR A 46 -4.82 -15.14 -8.91
C THR A 46 -4.13 -13.78 -8.80
N LEU A 47 -2.79 -13.74 -8.88
CA LEU A 47 -2.04 -12.49 -8.84
C LEU A 47 -2.35 -11.59 -10.05
N ASN A 48 -2.50 -12.18 -11.22
CA ASN A 48 -2.89 -11.48 -12.45
C ASN A 48 -4.29 -10.86 -12.31
N HIS A 49 -5.25 -11.63 -11.78
CA HIS A 49 -6.60 -11.16 -11.51
C HIS A 49 -6.62 -9.95 -10.56
N PHE A 50 -5.93 -10.03 -9.42
CA PHE A 50 -5.85 -8.90 -8.49
C PHE A 50 -5.12 -7.69 -9.06
N SER A 51 -4.09 -7.91 -9.89
CA SER A 51 -3.39 -6.81 -10.57
C SER A 51 -4.30 -6.07 -11.56
N HIS A 52 -5.20 -6.79 -12.22
CA HIS A 52 -6.23 -6.21 -13.08
C HIS A 52 -7.30 -5.44 -12.28
N LEU A 53 -7.76 -5.99 -11.15
CA LEU A 53 -8.69 -5.29 -10.26
C LEU A 53 -8.07 -4.00 -9.70
N ALA A 54 -6.80 -4.06 -9.27
CA ALA A 54 -6.05 -2.90 -8.81
C ALA A 54 -5.95 -1.81 -9.89
N ASN A 55 -5.75 -2.19 -11.15
CA ASN A 55 -5.75 -1.25 -12.28
C ASN A 55 -7.10 -0.48 -12.39
N ASN A 56 -8.21 -1.18 -12.21
CA ASN A 56 -9.55 -0.58 -12.25
C ASN A 56 -9.77 0.36 -11.05
N VAL A 57 -9.39 -0.05 -9.85
CA VAL A 57 -9.45 0.81 -8.65
C VAL A 57 -8.59 2.05 -8.82
N TYR A 58 -7.37 1.92 -9.36
CA TYR A 58 -6.47 3.04 -9.62
C TYR A 58 -7.10 4.04 -10.58
N ASN A 59 -7.60 3.59 -11.72
CA ASN A 59 -8.22 4.45 -12.73
C ASN A 59 -9.45 5.18 -12.18
N GLN A 60 -10.30 4.49 -11.42
CA GLN A 60 -11.47 5.09 -10.80
C GLN A 60 -11.10 6.12 -9.72
N GLY A 61 -10.11 5.80 -8.88
CA GLY A 61 -9.60 6.74 -7.88
C GLY A 61 -9.00 7.98 -8.54
N LEU A 62 -8.18 7.79 -9.57
CA LEU A 62 -7.58 8.88 -10.32
C LEU A 62 -8.64 9.74 -11.02
N TYR A 63 -9.71 9.13 -11.55
CA TYR A 63 -10.82 9.87 -12.16
C TYR A 63 -11.43 10.85 -11.17
N ARG A 64 -11.78 10.38 -9.96
CA ARG A 64 -12.38 11.23 -8.91
C ARG A 64 -11.47 12.38 -8.49
N VAL A 65 -10.18 12.09 -8.32
CA VAL A 65 -9.21 13.12 -7.95
C VAL A 65 -9.04 14.15 -9.08
N ARG A 66 -9.02 13.72 -10.35
CA ARG A 66 -8.93 14.62 -11.50
C ARG A 66 -10.18 15.49 -11.66
N GLN A 67 -11.38 14.92 -11.47
CA GLN A 67 -12.63 15.68 -11.50
C GLN A 67 -12.62 16.82 -10.47
N LYS A 68 -12.23 16.52 -9.22
CA LYS A 68 -12.08 17.57 -8.19
C LYS A 68 -11.00 18.58 -8.54
N LEU A 69 -9.85 18.14 -9.05
CA LEU A 69 -8.77 19.03 -9.47
C LEU A 69 -9.23 20.01 -10.55
N PHE A 70 -10.01 19.55 -11.54
CA PHE A 70 -10.53 20.41 -12.61
C PHE A 70 -11.65 21.33 -12.15
N ALA A 71 -12.38 20.97 -11.09
CA ALA A 71 -13.27 21.86 -10.36
C ALA A 71 -12.53 22.87 -9.44
N GLY A 72 -11.19 22.88 -9.43
CA GLY A 72 -10.37 23.78 -8.60
C GLY A 72 -10.13 23.30 -7.17
N GLU A 73 -10.61 22.10 -6.80
CA GLU A 73 -10.48 21.54 -5.46
C GLU A 73 -9.37 20.49 -5.36
N TRP A 74 -8.74 20.41 -4.19
CA TRP A 74 -7.81 19.32 -3.88
C TRP A 74 -8.52 18.19 -3.12
N MET A 75 -8.36 16.95 -3.58
CA MET A 75 -8.86 15.77 -2.90
C MET A 75 -7.73 15.08 -2.13
N SER A 76 -7.88 14.96 -0.81
CA SER A 76 -6.98 14.15 0.03
C SER A 76 -7.33 12.66 -0.05
N TYR A 77 -6.45 11.82 0.48
CA TYR A 77 -6.69 10.37 0.55
C TYR A 77 -7.99 10.05 1.32
N GLU A 78 -8.22 10.70 2.46
CA GLU A 78 -9.38 10.44 3.32
C GLU A 78 -10.69 10.79 2.59
N LYS A 79 -10.70 11.88 1.82
CA LYS A 79 -11.85 12.27 1.00
C LYS A 79 -12.07 11.29 -0.15
N LEU A 80 -10.99 10.82 -0.80
CA LEU A 80 -11.06 9.83 -1.86
C LEU A 80 -11.60 8.50 -1.35
N ASP A 81 -11.07 7.99 -0.24
CA ASP A 81 -11.50 6.75 0.40
C ASP A 81 -12.98 6.81 0.81
N LYS A 82 -13.39 7.86 1.52
CA LYS A 82 -14.80 8.08 1.89
C LYS A 82 -15.72 8.14 0.67
N SER A 83 -15.28 8.80 -0.41
CA SER A 83 -16.04 8.87 -1.65
C SER A 83 -16.23 7.48 -2.27
N MET A 84 -15.17 6.67 -2.34
CA MET A 84 -15.22 5.31 -2.89
C MET A 84 -16.12 4.42 -2.03
N LYS A 85 -15.99 4.49 -0.70
CA LYS A 85 -16.84 3.76 0.25
C LYS A 85 -18.32 4.12 0.09
N LYS A 86 -18.66 5.41 0.05
CA LYS A 86 -20.04 5.88 -0.14
C LYS A 86 -20.64 5.35 -1.44
N SER A 87 -19.90 5.41 -2.53
CA SER A 87 -20.33 4.91 -3.84
C SER A 87 -20.53 3.39 -3.85
N ASN A 88 -19.79 2.67 -3.00
CA ASN A 88 -19.98 1.24 -2.81
C ASN A 88 -21.22 0.92 -1.97
N GLU A 89 -21.48 1.69 -0.90
CA GLU A 89 -22.71 1.58 -0.10
C GLU A 89 -23.96 1.87 -0.95
N GLN A 90 -23.87 2.85 -1.85
CA GLN A 90 -24.95 3.25 -2.76
C GLN A 90 -25.16 2.33 -3.97
N ARG A 91 -24.33 1.28 -4.13
CA ARG A 91 -24.40 0.37 -5.30
C ARG A 91 -24.01 0.99 -6.65
N ASP A 92 -23.51 2.22 -6.68
CA ASP A 92 -23.03 2.90 -7.89
C ASP A 92 -21.71 2.33 -8.44
N CYS A 93 -20.78 1.97 -7.56
CA CYS A 93 -19.45 1.49 -7.95
C CYS A 93 -18.93 0.44 -6.96
N MET A 94 -18.88 -0.82 -7.41
CA MET A 94 -18.46 -1.98 -6.58
C MET A 94 -16.94 -2.17 -6.52
N LEU A 95 -16.16 -1.25 -7.09
CA LEU A 95 -14.71 -1.37 -7.13
C LEU A 95 -14.07 -1.33 -5.74
N TYR A 96 -14.69 -0.68 -4.75
CA TYR A 96 -14.15 -0.59 -3.39
C TYR A 96 -14.09 -1.95 -2.69
N SER A 97 -15.05 -2.83 -2.96
CA SER A 97 -15.10 -4.21 -2.46
C SER A 97 -14.80 -5.26 -3.54
N SER A 98 -14.23 -4.86 -4.69
CA SER A 98 -13.97 -5.79 -5.81
C SER A 98 -12.80 -6.73 -5.57
N MET A 99 -11.88 -6.33 -4.69
CA MET A 99 -10.75 -7.16 -4.27
C MET A 99 -11.13 -8.02 -3.07
N HIS A 100 -10.30 -9.02 -2.73
CA HIS A 100 -10.56 -9.93 -1.61
C HIS A 100 -10.69 -9.22 -0.26
N SER A 101 -10.03 -8.07 -0.10
CA SER A 101 -10.08 -7.24 1.09
C SER A 101 -10.15 -5.78 0.68
N VAL A 102 -10.97 -5.00 1.40
CA VAL A 102 -11.08 -3.54 1.23
C VAL A 102 -9.74 -2.86 1.46
N HIS A 103 -8.89 -3.42 2.33
CA HIS A 103 -7.55 -2.89 2.57
C HIS A 103 -6.70 -2.86 1.30
N LEU A 104 -6.83 -3.84 0.41
CA LEU A 104 -6.11 -3.85 -0.87
C LEU A 104 -6.53 -2.67 -1.76
N ALA A 105 -7.83 -2.42 -1.85
CA ALA A 105 -8.35 -1.25 -2.58
C ALA A 105 -7.85 0.05 -1.94
N GLN A 106 -7.86 0.16 -0.61
CA GLN A 106 -7.34 1.31 0.12
C GLN A 106 -5.86 1.58 -0.17
N GLN A 107 -5.01 0.54 -0.24
CA GLN A 107 -3.59 0.71 -0.60
C GLN A 107 -3.43 1.29 -2.02
N VAL A 108 -4.25 0.84 -2.97
CA VAL A 108 -4.27 1.41 -4.33
C VAL A 108 -4.72 2.88 -4.32
N LEU A 109 -5.72 3.24 -3.51
CA LEU A 109 -6.16 4.63 -3.36
C LEU A 109 -5.09 5.52 -2.70
N LYS A 110 -4.31 4.98 -1.74
CA LYS A 110 -3.15 5.67 -1.17
C LYS A 110 -2.09 5.96 -2.24
N LEU A 111 -1.80 4.99 -3.11
CA LEU A 111 -0.89 5.17 -4.23
C LEU A 111 -1.36 6.31 -5.16
N VAL A 112 -2.65 6.37 -5.49
CA VAL A 112 -3.23 7.48 -6.27
C VAL A 112 -2.98 8.83 -5.58
N ALA A 113 -3.31 8.93 -4.28
CA ALA A 113 -3.14 10.17 -3.52
C ALA A 113 -1.66 10.59 -3.42
N GLN A 114 -0.75 9.63 -3.25
CA GLN A 114 0.69 9.86 -3.22
C GLN A 114 1.22 10.34 -4.57
N ASN A 115 0.80 9.72 -5.67
CA ASN A 115 1.19 10.12 -7.03
C ASN A 115 0.75 11.54 -7.34
N MET A 116 -0.50 11.88 -6.99
CA MET A 116 -1.04 13.23 -7.16
C MET A 116 -0.29 14.26 -6.31
N THR A 117 -0.01 13.95 -5.05
CA THR A 117 0.76 14.82 -4.15
C THR A 117 2.18 15.05 -4.68
N SER A 118 2.83 13.99 -5.17
CA SER A 118 4.17 14.06 -5.77
C SER A 118 4.17 14.93 -7.03
N TRP A 119 3.16 14.77 -7.90
CA TRP A 119 2.98 15.65 -9.05
C TRP A 119 2.80 17.12 -8.65
N LYS A 120 1.98 17.42 -7.64
CA LYS A 120 1.79 18.79 -7.15
C LYS A 120 3.09 19.40 -6.63
N LYS A 121 3.88 18.62 -5.87
CA LYS A 121 5.21 19.03 -5.40
C LYS A 121 6.17 19.29 -6.56
N ALA A 122 6.24 18.36 -7.52
CA ALA A 122 7.08 18.49 -8.72
C ALA A 122 6.70 19.73 -9.54
N ARG A 123 5.40 19.99 -9.74
CA ARG A 123 4.93 21.18 -10.45
C ARG A 123 5.34 22.48 -9.74
N LYS A 124 5.22 22.53 -8.41
CA LYS A 124 5.68 23.70 -7.63
C LYS A 124 7.20 23.90 -7.73
N ALA A 125 7.98 22.82 -7.66
CA ALA A 125 9.43 22.88 -7.81
C ALA A 125 9.85 23.32 -9.22
N TYR A 126 9.17 22.82 -10.24
CA TYR A 126 9.36 23.24 -11.64
C TYR A 126 9.13 24.74 -11.83
N LEU A 127 8.07 25.30 -11.24
CA LEU A 127 7.79 26.74 -11.34
C LEU A 127 8.90 27.61 -10.71
N LYS A 128 9.62 27.09 -9.71
CA LYS A 128 10.73 27.82 -9.05
C LYS A 128 12.04 27.70 -9.80
N ALA A 129 12.32 26.53 -10.39
CA ALA A 129 13.58 26.25 -11.07
C ALA A 129 13.37 25.32 -12.28
N PRO A 130 12.83 25.83 -13.40
CA PRO A 130 12.54 25.01 -14.59
C PRO A 130 13.76 24.26 -15.13
N GLY A 131 14.95 24.89 -15.09
CA GLY A 131 16.20 24.29 -15.61
C GLY A 131 16.69 23.04 -14.86
N LYS A 132 16.13 22.73 -13.68
CA LYS A 132 16.43 21.47 -12.95
C LYS A 132 15.62 20.27 -13.47
N PHE A 133 14.74 20.49 -14.45
CA PHE A 133 13.85 19.47 -14.99
C PHE A 133 14.09 19.32 -16.49
N THR A 134 13.98 18.09 -16.97
CA THR A 134 14.00 17.79 -18.42
C THR A 134 12.74 18.25 -19.13
N GLY A 135 11.71 18.67 -18.39
CA GLY A 135 10.48 19.22 -18.92
C GLY A 135 9.42 19.42 -17.84
N ARG A 136 8.28 19.99 -18.23
CA ARG A 136 7.17 20.28 -17.32
C ARG A 136 6.55 18.98 -16.75
N PRO A 137 6.44 18.82 -15.41
CA PRO A 137 5.81 17.66 -14.79
C PRO A 137 4.37 17.45 -15.27
N LYS A 138 4.11 16.27 -15.86
CA LYS A 138 2.80 15.90 -16.42
C LYS A 138 1.90 15.32 -15.33
N LEU A 139 0.61 15.61 -15.42
CA LEU A 139 -0.40 15.03 -14.53
C LEU A 139 -0.44 13.50 -14.67
N PRO A 140 -0.61 12.72 -13.58
CA PRO A 140 -0.76 11.27 -13.67
C PRO A 140 -1.84 10.87 -14.67
N LYS A 141 -1.50 9.90 -15.52
CA LYS A 141 -2.39 9.37 -16.55
C LYS A 141 -3.14 8.15 -16.05
N TYR A 142 -4.29 7.88 -16.67
CA TYR A 142 -4.94 6.60 -16.53
C TYR A 142 -4.05 5.49 -17.06
N HIS A 143 -4.09 4.35 -16.41
CA HIS A 143 -3.50 3.12 -16.91
C HIS A 143 -4.37 2.55 -18.03
N GLN A 144 -3.78 1.69 -18.85
CA GLN A 144 -4.48 1.05 -19.96
C GLN A 144 -5.66 0.21 -19.45
N LYS A 145 -6.78 0.26 -20.17
CA LYS A 145 -7.94 -0.60 -19.90
C LYS A 145 -7.54 -2.05 -20.13
N GLY A 146 -7.87 -2.95 -19.20
CA GLY A 146 -7.39 -4.34 -19.24
C GLY A 146 -5.93 -4.52 -18.81
N GLY A 147 -5.24 -3.44 -18.45
CA GLY A 147 -3.87 -3.49 -17.98
C GLY A 147 -3.72 -4.04 -16.56
N LEU A 148 -2.47 -4.24 -16.16
CA LEU A 148 -2.09 -4.72 -14.85
C LEU A 148 -1.40 -3.61 -14.07
N THR A 149 -1.66 -3.55 -12.76
CA THR A 149 -0.99 -2.61 -11.85
C THR A 149 -0.53 -3.33 -10.60
N SER A 150 0.61 -2.91 -10.06
CA SER A 150 1.11 -3.39 -8.78
C SER A 150 0.11 -3.06 -7.65
N PHE A 151 -0.12 -4.01 -6.76
CA PHE A 151 -0.88 -3.78 -5.53
C PHE A 151 -0.06 -4.23 -4.32
N VAL A 152 -0.37 -3.65 -3.16
CA VAL A 152 0.32 -3.94 -1.91
C VAL A 152 -0.61 -4.76 -1.02
N VAL A 153 -0.11 -5.88 -0.53
CA VAL A 153 -0.75 -6.68 0.51
C VAL A 153 -0.08 -6.34 1.83
N ASP A 154 -0.84 -5.82 2.78
CA ASP A 154 -0.32 -5.47 4.10
C ASP A 154 -0.35 -6.66 5.07
N ASN A 155 0.35 -6.51 6.19
CA ASN A 155 0.42 -7.54 7.25
C ASN A 155 -0.95 -7.78 7.94
N GLN A 156 -1.92 -6.88 7.76
CA GLN A 156 -3.29 -7.10 8.24
C GLN A 156 -4.03 -8.10 7.36
N THR A 157 -3.79 -8.04 6.04
CA THR A 157 -4.39 -8.93 5.05
C THR A 157 -3.64 -10.25 4.92
N ALA A 158 -2.30 -10.22 4.93
CA ALA A 158 -1.46 -11.41 4.90
C ALA A 158 -0.66 -11.55 6.20
N LYS A 159 -1.11 -12.47 7.06
CA LYS A 159 -0.37 -12.83 8.27
C LYS A 159 0.67 -13.89 7.91
N LEU A 160 1.94 -13.57 8.09
CA LEU A 160 3.01 -14.57 8.10
C LEU A 160 2.80 -15.42 9.36
N ARG A 161 2.67 -16.74 9.18
CA ARG A 161 2.61 -17.70 10.29
C ARG A 161 4.00 -18.01 10.80
#